data_AF-A0A1V5JLC5-F1
#
_entry.id   AF-A0A1V5JLC5-F1
#
_cell.length_a   1.000
_cell.length_b   1.000
_cell.length_c   1.000
_cell.angle_alpha   90.00
_cell.angle_beta   90.00
_cell.angle_gamma   90.00
#
_symmetry.space_group_name_H-M   'P 1'
#
loop_
_entity.id
_entity.type
_entity.pdbx_description
1 polymer ?
#
loop_
_entity_poly.entity_id
_entity_poly.type
_entity_poly.pdbx_seq_one_letter_code
_entity_poly.pdbx_strand_id
1 'polypeptide(L)'
;MALKEVFGAHAYKFKVSSTKSMTGHMIGGTAAFEAFVCLQAMQHGLIPPTINLDEPDEGCDLDYTPGQAAKADVEYSLSNAFGFGGQNAVLILQRGEQ
;
A
#
# COMPACT_ATOMS: atom_id res chain seq x y z
N MET A 1 -10.59 0.28 8.28
CA MET A 1 -11.44 1.40 8.76
C MET A 1 -10.82 2.76 8.45
N ALA A 2 -9.59 3.07 8.91
CA ALA A 2 -8.96 4.39 8.69
C ALA A 2 -8.95 4.90 7.22
N LEU A 3 -8.64 4.04 6.24
CA LEU A 3 -8.69 4.44 4.82
C LEU A 3 -10.11 4.87 4.38
N LYS A 4 -11.16 4.15 4.82
CA LYS A 4 -12.54 4.50 4.51
C LYS A 4 -13.00 5.78 5.22
N GLU A 5 -12.53 6.01 6.44
CA GLU A 5 -12.85 7.22 7.20
C GLU A 5 -12.22 8.47 6.56
N VAL A 6 -10.95 8.37 6.14
CA VAL A 6 -10.22 9.50 5.54
C VAL A 6 -10.66 9.77 4.11
N PHE A 7 -10.82 8.72 3.29
CA PHE A 7 -11.10 8.87 1.85
C PHE A 7 -12.57 8.66 1.47
N GLY A 8 -13.43 8.21 2.38
CA GLY A 8 -14.84 7.94 2.10
C GLY A 8 -15.01 6.98 0.91
N ALA A 9 -15.92 7.33 -0.01
CA ALA A 9 -16.15 6.57 -1.23
C ALA A 9 -14.92 6.50 -2.16
N HIS A 10 -13.96 7.43 -2.03
CA HIS A 10 -12.73 7.40 -2.82
C HIS A 10 -11.81 6.24 -2.43
N ALA A 11 -11.96 5.67 -1.22
CA ALA A 11 -11.19 4.50 -0.78
C ALA A 11 -11.32 3.29 -1.71
N TYR A 12 -12.47 3.17 -2.39
CA TYR A 12 -12.75 2.08 -3.33
C TYR A 12 -12.24 2.33 -4.75
N LYS A 13 -11.61 3.49 -5.00
CA LYS A 13 -11.09 3.88 -6.33
C LYS A 13 -9.59 3.64 -6.49
N PHE A 14 -8.86 3.48 -5.40
CA PHE A 14 -7.42 3.23 -5.44
C PHE A 14 -7.10 1.79 -5.01
N LYS A 15 -5.93 1.33 -5.44
CA LYS A 15 -5.36 0.05 -5.06
C LYS A 15 -4.66 0.16 -3.71
N VAL A 16 -4.82 -0.87 -2.89
CA VAL A 16 -4.06 -1.10 -1.65
C VAL A 16 -3.22 -2.35 -1.84
N SER A 17 -2.02 -2.40 -1.29
CA SER A 17 -1.18 -3.60 -1.31
C SER A 17 -0.34 -3.69 -0.04
N SER A 18 -0.13 -4.90 0.47
CA SER A 18 0.78 -5.16 1.60
C SER A 18 1.95 -6.02 1.15
N THR A 19 3.12 -5.41 0.95
CA THR A 19 4.36 -6.11 0.56
C THR A 19 4.89 -7.01 1.68
N LYS A 20 4.48 -6.76 2.93
CA LYS A 20 4.73 -7.64 4.08
C LYS A 20 4.22 -9.06 3.85
N SER A 21 3.22 -9.26 2.99
CA SER A 21 2.75 -10.59 2.59
C SER A 21 3.87 -11.44 1.96
N MET A 22 4.85 -10.79 1.30
CA MET A 22 5.99 -11.42 0.66
C MET A 22 7.28 -11.30 1.49
N THR A 23 7.50 -10.15 2.11
CA THR A 23 8.78 -9.84 2.79
C THR A 23 8.77 -10.10 4.29
N GLY A 24 7.60 -10.40 4.87
CA GLY A 24 7.40 -10.34 6.30
C GLY A 24 7.53 -8.92 6.85
N HIS A 25 7.46 -8.80 8.19
CA HIS A 25 7.57 -7.52 8.88
C HIS A 25 9.00 -7.29 9.37
N MET A 26 9.74 -6.41 8.70
CA MET A 26 11.14 -6.06 9.00
C MET A 26 11.31 -5.09 10.18
N ILE A 27 10.30 -4.98 11.06
CA ILE A 27 10.27 -4.03 12.19
C ILE A 27 10.61 -2.62 11.69
N GLY A 28 11.67 -2.00 12.20
CA GLY A 28 12.08 -0.63 11.86
C GLY A 28 12.50 -0.44 10.41
N GLY A 29 12.94 -1.50 9.72
CA GLY A 29 13.32 -1.43 8.30
C GLY A 29 12.13 -1.40 7.33
N THR A 30 10.94 -1.76 7.81
CA THR A 30 9.75 -1.90 6.95
C THR A 30 9.39 -0.59 6.25
N ALA A 31 9.36 0.53 6.98
CA ALA A 31 8.90 1.80 6.43
C ALA A 31 9.79 2.31 5.28
N ALA A 32 11.11 2.16 5.42
CA ALA A 32 12.07 2.54 4.39
C ALA A 32 11.94 1.64 3.15
N PHE A 33 11.77 0.34 3.35
CA PHE A 33 11.57 -0.60 2.25
C PHE A 33 10.24 -0.34 1.51
N GLU A 34 9.14 -0.11 2.22
CA GLU A 34 7.84 0.17 1.60
C GLU A 34 7.85 1.50 0.83
N ALA A 35 8.55 2.52 1.34
CA ALA A 35 8.76 3.77 0.59
C ALA A 35 9.54 3.52 -0.71
N PHE A 36 10.60 2.69 -0.68
CA PHE A 36 11.31 2.27 -1.89
C PHE A 36 10.39 1.53 -2.86
N VAL A 37 9.57 0.59 -2.38
CA VAL A 37 8.62 -0.15 -3.23
C VAL A 37 7.58 0.79 -3.86
N CYS A 38 7.08 1.78 -3.13
CA CYS A 38 6.20 2.81 -3.68
C CYS A 38 6.85 3.55 -4.85
N LEU A 39 8.11 3.99 -4.72
CA LEU A 39 8.86 4.62 -5.81
C LEU A 39 9.00 3.69 -7.03
N GLN A 40 9.31 2.41 -6.80
CA GLN A 40 9.40 1.42 -7.87
C GLN A 40 8.05 1.17 -8.55
N ALA A 41 6.95 1.11 -7.79
CA ALA A 41 5.60 0.96 -8.33
C ALA A 41 5.22 2.15 -9.21
N MET A 42 5.56 3.37 -8.78
CA MET A 42 5.39 4.59 -9.58
C MET A 42 6.24 4.55 -10.85
N GLN A 43 7.52 4.21 -10.74
CA GLN A 43 8.46 4.17 -11.87
C GLN A 43 8.05 3.15 -12.93
N HIS A 44 7.61 1.97 -12.52
CA HIS A 44 7.31 0.86 -13.44
C HIS A 44 5.82 0.72 -13.77
N GLY A 45 4.94 1.50 -13.13
CA GLY A 45 3.50 1.38 -13.29
C GLY A 45 2.95 0.01 -12.88
N LEU A 46 3.57 -0.60 -11.86
CA LEU A 46 3.27 -1.97 -11.42
C LEU A 46 3.16 -2.03 -9.90
N ILE A 47 1.93 -2.23 -9.42
CA ILE A 47 1.62 -2.33 -8.00
C ILE A 47 1.84 -3.78 -7.54
N PRO A 48 2.64 -4.01 -6.49
CA PRO A 48 2.91 -5.36 -6.00
C PRO A 48 1.65 -6.03 -5.45
N PRO A 49 1.55 -7.37 -5.53
CA PRO A 49 0.43 -8.08 -4.97
C PRO A 49 0.47 -8.11 -3.45
N THR A 50 -0.69 -8.32 -2.85
CA THR A 50 -0.81 -8.95 -1.54
C THR A 50 -0.95 -10.46 -1.76
N ILE A 51 0.13 -11.22 -1.55
CA ILE A 51 0.09 -12.69 -1.72
C ILE A 51 -0.64 -13.35 -0.54
N ASN A 52 -1.11 -14.59 -0.74
CA ASN A 52 -1.85 -15.38 0.26
C ASN A 52 -3.17 -14.74 0.73
N LEU A 53 -3.77 -13.86 -0.07
CA LEU A 53 -5.08 -13.25 0.20
C LEU A 53 -6.16 -13.95 -0.65
N ASP A 54 -6.56 -15.14 -0.23
CA ASP A 54 -7.61 -15.93 -0.90
C ASP A 54 -9.00 -15.63 -0.34
N GLU A 55 -9.08 -15.41 0.98
CA GLU A 55 -10.32 -15.17 1.72
C GLU A 55 -10.20 -13.85 2.51
N PRO A 56 -10.61 -12.70 1.93
CA PRO A 56 -10.64 -11.43 2.64
C PRO A 56 -11.61 -11.47 3.83
N ASP A 57 -11.21 -10.87 4.94
CA ASP A 57 -12.03 -10.80 6.15
C ASP A 57 -13.23 -9.84 6.01
N GLU A 58 -14.23 -9.98 6.87
CA GLU A 58 -15.40 -9.10 6.91
C GLU A 58 -14.96 -7.63 7.11
N GLY A 59 -15.48 -6.73 6.26
CA GLY A 59 -15.13 -5.31 6.30
C GLY A 59 -13.77 -4.96 5.67
N CYS A 60 -12.97 -5.95 5.27
CA CYS A 60 -11.84 -5.79 4.36
C CYS A 60 -12.32 -5.96 2.90
N ASP A 61 -13.01 -4.94 2.39
CA ASP A 61 -13.70 -4.90 1.09
C ASP A 61 -13.06 -3.92 0.08
N LEU A 62 -11.87 -3.39 0.39
CA LEU A 62 -11.10 -2.56 -0.56
C LEU A 62 -10.36 -3.46 -1.56
N ASP A 63 -9.83 -2.85 -2.61
CA ASP A 63 -9.01 -3.56 -3.58
C ASP A 63 -7.58 -3.73 -3.03
N TYR A 64 -7.32 -4.84 -2.34
CA TYR A 64 -6.01 -5.16 -1.74
C TYR A 64 -5.01 -5.78 -2.73
N THR A 65 -5.28 -5.73 -4.04
CA THR A 65 -4.40 -6.28 -5.08
C THR A 65 -4.04 -7.76 -4.81
N PRO A 66 -5.03 -8.67 -4.67
CA PRO A 66 -4.77 -10.05 -4.24
C PRO A 66 -4.02 -10.87 -5.30
N GLY A 67 -2.97 -11.58 -4.89
CA GLY A 67 -2.32 -12.66 -5.63
C GLY A 67 -1.47 -12.27 -6.85
N GLN A 68 -1.86 -11.25 -7.63
CA GLN A 68 -1.17 -10.83 -8.85
C GLN A 68 -0.90 -9.32 -8.87
N ALA A 69 0.26 -8.94 -9.40
CA ALA A 69 0.63 -7.54 -9.57
C ALA A 69 -0.36 -6.83 -10.52
N ALA A 70 -0.70 -5.59 -10.19
CA ALA A 70 -1.63 -4.78 -11.00
C ALA A 70 -0.89 -3.69 -11.77
N LYS A 71 -1.19 -3.56 -13.05
CA LYS A 71 -0.75 -2.39 -13.83
C LYS A 71 -1.58 -1.17 -13.46
N ALA A 72 -0.91 -0.05 -13.18
CA ALA A 72 -1.55 1.23 -12.91
C ALA A 72 -0.59 2.37 -13.24
N ASP A 73 -1.10 3.48 -13.77
CA ASP A 73 -0.33 4.72 -13.75
C ASP A 73 -0.46 5.37 -12.36
N VAL A 74 0.65 5.38 -11.61
CA VAL A 74 0.68 5.82 -10.22
C VAL A 74 1.37 7.17 -10.14
N GLU A 75 0.58 8.24 -10.16
CA GLU A 75 1.05 9.61 -9.97
C GLU A 75 1.36 9.91 -8.49
N TYR A 76 0.52 9.40 -7.60
CA TYR A 76 0.66 9.50 -6.15
C TYR A 76 0.66 8.13 -5.51
N SER A 77 1.51 7.92 -4.52
CA SER A 77 1.47 6.74 -3.65
C SER A 77 1.49 7.15 -2.17
N LEU A 78 0.91 6.30 -1.32
CA LEU A 78 0.81 6.51 0.11
C LEU A 78 1.33 5.27 0.84
N SER A 79 2.30 5.46 1.74
CA SER A 79 2.90 4.39 2.55
C SER A 79 2.57 4.62 4.04
N ASN A 80 1.85 3.67 4.63
CA ASN A 80 1.45 3.69 6.04
C ASN A 80 2.39 2.83 6.91
N ALA A 81 2.89 3.40 8.00
CA ALA A 81 3.65 2.69 9.01
C ALA A 81 3.06 2.97 10.40
N PHE A 82 2.34 1.99 10.95
CA PHE A 82 1.71 2.05 12.26
C PHE A 82 2.37 1.03 13.18
N GLY A 83 3.22 1.53 14.08
CA GLY A 83 4.08 0.75 14.95
C GLY A 83 3.55 0.62 16.38
N PHE A 84 4.23 -0.23 17.15
CA PHE A 84 3.94 -0.41 18.58
C PHE A 84 4.08 0.90 19.37
N GLY A 85 3.34 1.02 20.47
CA GLY A 85 3.33 2.23 21.30
C GLY A 85 2.57 3.42 20.69
N GLY A 86 1.76 3.19 19.65
CA GLY A 86 0.92 4.23 19.04
C GLY A 86 1.69 5.16 18.08
N GLN A 87 2.84 4.73 17.59
CA GLN A 87 3.65 5.50 16.64
C GLN A 87 3.09 5.35 15.23
N ASN A 88 2.54 6.43 14.68
CA ASN A 88 1.95 6.43 13.35
C ASN A 88 2.69 7.40 12.44
N ALA A 89 3.15 6.91 11.29
CA ALA A 89 3.77 7.71 10.25
C ALA A 89 3.15 7.37 8.88
N VAL A 90 2.92 8.40 8.07
CA VAL A 90 2.38 8.27 6.72
C VAL A 90 3.22 9.12 5.78
N LEU A 91 3.65 8.53 4.66
CA LEU A 91 4.37 9.23 3.60
C LEU A 91 3.52 9.26 2.34
N ILE A 92 3.42 10.42 1.70
CA ILE A 92 2.87 10.58 0.35
C ILE A 92 4.02 10.91 -0.59
N LEU A 93 4.13 10.16 -1.68
CA LEU A 93 5.13 10.37 -2.72
C LEU A 93 4.40 10.75 -4.00
N GLN A 94 4.85 11.81 -4.65
CA GLN A 94 4.35 12.27 -5.95
C GLN A 94 5.43 12.04 -7.01
N ARG A 95 5.03 11.61 -8.20
CA ARG A 95 5.93 11.47 -9.35
C ARG A 95 6.50 12.86 -9.65
N GLY A 96 7.84 12.97 -9.69
CA GLY A 96 8.48 14.23 -10.05
C GLY A 96 8.19 14.63 -11.48
N GLU A 97 8.01 15.93 -11.71
CA GLU A 97 7.96 16.52 -13.04
C GLU A 97 9.41 16.73 -13.54
N GLN A 98 9.69 16.32 -14.78
CA GLN A 98 10.90 16.72 -15.52
C GLN A 98 10.53 17.75 -16.58
#